data_AF-K0K0G3-F1
#
_entry.id   AF-K0K0G3-F1
#
_cell.length_a   1.000
_cell.length_b   1.000
_cell.length_c   1.000
_cell.angle_alpha   90.00
_cell.angle_beta   90.00
_cell.angle_gamma   90.00
#
_symmetry.space_group_name_H-M   'P 1'
#
loop_
_entity.id
_entity.type
_entity.pdbx_description
1 polymer ?
#
loop_
_entity_poly.entity_id
_entity_poly.type
_entity_poly.pdbx_seq_one_letter_code
_entity_poly.pdbx_strand_id
1 'polypeptide(L)'
;MSSGPSEQAREAEARRVVDRMLRRAALHEAIGILQVWNSCGPQQARDDLHHSTSQDTEAHRVIAAVDATADGRDDPDLSWE
;
A
#
# COMPACT_ATOMS: atom_id res chain seq x y z
N MET A 1 -6.70 37.35 15.41
CA MET A 1 -5.31 36.86 15.51
C MET A 1 -5.32 35.40 15.13
N SER A 2 -4.75 35.03 13.98
CA SER A 2 -4.76 33.65 13.51
C SER A 2 -3.63 32.89 14.20
N SER A 3 -3.96 31.97 15.10
CA SER A 3 -2.97 31.06 15.67
C SER A 3 -2.48 30.14 14.55
N GLY A 4 -1.23 30.30 14.15
CA GLY A 4 -0.61 29.42 13.17
C GLY A 4 -0.59 27.95 13.63
N PRO A 5 -0.37 26.99 12.72
CA PRO A 5 -0.29 25.58 13.07
C PRO A 5 0.78 25.35 14.14
N SER A 6 0.46 24.51 15.12
CA SER A 6 1.38 24.13 16.20
C SER A 6 2.65 23.50 15.63
N GLU A 7 3.73 23.52 16.40
CA GLU A 7 5.00 22.91 16.00
C GLU A 7 4.83 21.42 15.66
N GLN A 8 4.05 20.68 16.45
CA GLN A 8 3.69 19.28 16.17
C GLN A 8 2.92 19.11 14.86
N ALA A 9 2.00 20.02 14.53
CA ALA A 9 1.28 19.96 13.26
C ALA A 9 2.21 20.23 12.06
N ARG A 10 3.18 21.14 12.22
CA ARG A 10 4.19 21.40 11.18
C ARG A 10 5.14 20.22 11.00
N GLU A 11 5.57 19.59 12.08
CA GLU A 11 6.42 18.39 12.03
C GLU A 11 5.69 17.21 11.37
N ALA A 12 4.43 16.96 11.74
CA ALA A 12 3.63 15.93 11.11
C ALA A 12 3.43 16.17 9.61
N GLU A 13 3.23 17.42 9.19
CA GLU A 13 3.12 17.76 7.77
C GLU A 13 4.46 17.60 7.04
N ALA A 14 5.57 18.03 7.64
CA ALA A 14 6.90 17.83 7.06
C ALA A 14 7.20 16.34 6.88
N ARG A 15 6.87 15.50 7.88
CA ARG A 15 6.99 14.03 7.80
C ARG A 15 6.19 13.47 6.63
N ARG A 16 4.93 13.88 6.47
CA ARG A 16 4.06 13.46 5.36
C ARG A 16 4.63 13.85 4.00
N VAL A 17 5.21 15.04 3.88
CA VAL A 17 5.85 15.50 2.64
C VAL A 17 7.07 14.63 2.31
N VAL A 18 7.93 14.36 3.29
CA VAL A 18 9.10 13.49 3.12
C VAL A 18 8.67 12.08 2.73
N ASP A 19 7.70 11.49 3.43
CA ASP A 19 7.18 10.16 3.11
C ASP A 19 6.61 10.09 1.69
N ARG A 20 5.93 11.15 1.24
CA ARG A 20 5.42 11.25 -0.13
C ARG A 20 6.55 11.33 -1.15
N MET A 21 7.62 12.06 -0.86
CA MET A 21 8.79 12.14 -1.73
C MET A 21 9.51 10.79 -1.84
N LEU A 22 9.70 10.10 -0.72
CA LEU A 22 10.32 8.77 -0.68
C LEU A 22 9.52 7.76 -1.49
N ARG A 23 8.18 7.74 -1.32
CA ARG A 23 7.29 6.88 -2.12
C ARG A 23 7.39 7.19 -3.62
N ARG A 24 7.50 8.47 -4.00
CA ARG A 24 7.63 8.86 -5.41
C ARG A 24 8.98 8.45 -6.00
N ALA A 25 10.06 8.55 -5.23
CA ALA A 25 11.38 8.08 -5.65
C ALA A 25 11.38 6.56 -5.87
N ALA A 26 10.85 5.80 -4.91
CA ALA A 26 10.71 4.34 -5.01
C ALA A 26 9.85 3.93 -6.22
N LEU A 27 8.77 4.65 -6.51
CA LEU A 27 7.93 4.40 -7.69
C LEU A 27 8.70 4.60 -9.00
N HIS A 28 9.48 5.68 -9.11
CA HIS A 28 10.29 5.93 -10.30
C HIS A 28 11.37 4.87 -10.50
N GLU A 29 12.00 4.41 -9.41
CA GLU A 29 12.98 3.33 -9.44
C GLU A 29 12.36 2.01 -9.92
N ALA A 30 11.21 1.63 -9.35
CA ALA A 30 10.48 0.42 -9.75
C ALA A 30 10.08 0.45 -11.24
N ILE A 31 9.60 1.60 -11.74
CA ILE A 31 9.31 1.77 -13.17
C ILE A 31 10.57 1.54 -14.01
N GLY A 32 11.70 2.14 -13.62
CA GLY A 32 12.97 1.98 -14.34
C GLY A 32 13.43 0.52 -14.39
N ILE A 33 13.32 -0.21 -13.28
CA ILE A 33 13.65 -1.64 -13.20
C ILE A 33 12.76 -2.44 -14.18
N LEU A 34 11.45 -2.20 -14.17
CA LEU A 34 10.51 -2.90 -15.06
C LEU A 34 10.78 -2.61 -16.54
N GLN A 35 11.14 -1.38 -16.89
CA GLN A 35 11.51 -1.03 -18.26
C GLN A 35 12.73 -1.83 -18.74
N VAL A 36 13.75 -2.00 -17.89
CA VAL A 36 14.96 -2.75 -18.23
C VAL A 36 14.66 -4.24 -18.35
N TRP A 37 13.92 -4.81 -17.39
CA TRP A 37 13.61 -6.25 -17.38
C TRP A 37 12.71 -6.67 -18.54
N ASN A 38 11.71 -5.85 -18.87
CA ASN A 38 10.71 -6.19 -19.88
C ASN A 38 10.99 -5.56 -21.24
N SER A 39 12.08 -4.79 -21.38
CA SER A 39 12.39 -4.02 -22.60
C SER A 39 11.20 -3.18 -23.09
N CYS A 40 10.51 -2.51 -22.17
CA CYS A 40 9.25 -1.81 -22.44
C CYS A 40 9.32 -0.29 -22.19
N GLY A 41 8.32 0.42 -22.71
CA GLY A 41 8.18 1.86 -22.52
C GLY A 41 7.71 2.24 -21.10
N PRO A 42 7.89 3.52 -20.70
CA PRO A 42 7.58 3.97 -19.34
C PRO A 42 6.07 3.93 -19.03
N GLN A 43 5.21 4.02 -20.04
CA GLN A 43 3.76 3.90 -19.84
C GLN A 43 3.38 2.45 -19.54
N GLN A 44 3.89 1.50 -20.33
CA GLN A 44 3.63 0.08 -20.11
C GLN A 44 4.18 -0.40 -18.75
N ALA A 45 5.39 0.01 -18.38
CA ALA A 45 5.95 -0.30 -17.06
C ALA A 45 5.10 0.26 -15.90
N ARG A 46 4.45 1.42 -16.07
CA ARG A 46 3.51 1.96 -15.06
C ARG A 46 2.23 1.14 -14.98
N ASP A 47 1.68 0.75 -16.12
CA ASP A 47 0.44 -0.03 -16.18
C ASP A 47 0.67 -1.42 -15.55
N ASP A 48 1.81 -2.06 -15.84
CA ASP A 48 2.22 -3.34 -15.24
C ASP A 48 2.44 -3.21 -13.71
N LEU A 49 3.07 -2.12 -13.27
CA LEU A 49 3.28 -1.86 -11.83
C LEU A 49 1.97 -1.57 -11.09
N HIS A 50 1.04 -0.85 -11.72
CA HIS A 50 -0.28 -0.62 -11.17
C HIS A 50 -1.10 -1.92 -11.12
N HIS A 51 -1.00 -2.75 -12.15
CA HIS A 51 -1.66 -4.05 -12.21
C HIS A 51 -1.14 -5.00 -11.13
N SER A 52 0.17 -5.10 -10.94
CA SER A 52 0.78 -5.90 -9.85
C SER A 52 0.42 -5.37 -8.46
N THR A 53 0.45 -4.05 -8.25
CA THR A 53 0.01 -3.44 -6.96
C THR A 53 -1.48 -3.75 -6.67
N SER A 54 -2.32 -3.73 -7.71
CA SER A 54 -3.73 -4.11 -7.61
C SER A 54 -3.90 -5.60 -7.28
N GLN A 55 -3.09 -6.47 -7.89
CA GLN A 55 -3.07 -7.89 -7.58
C GLN A 55 -2.56 -8.17 -6.16
N ASP A 56 -1.53 -7.48 -5.68
CA ASP A 56 -1.03 -7.61 -4.30
C ASP A 56 -2.03 -7.09 -3.27
N THR A 57 -2.80 -6.04 -3.61
CA THR A 57 -3.89 -5.55 -2.76
C THR A 57 -5.01 -6.58 -2.66
N GLU A 58 -5.36 -7.22 -3.77
CA GLU A 58 -6.33 -8.31 -3.78
C GLU A 58 -5.79 -9.56 -3.07
N ALA A 59 -4.52 -9.90 -3.26
CA ALA A 59 -3.87 -11.00 -2.56
C ALA A 59 -3.86 -10.77 -1.05
N HIS A 60 -3.56 -9.55 -0.58
CA HIS A 60 -3.68 -9.19 0.84
C HIS A 60 -5.12 -9.28 1.35
N ARG A 61 -6.13 -8.93 0.55
CA ARG A 61 -7.54 -9.09 0.93
C ARG A 61 -7.95 -10.56 1.01
N VAL A 62 -7.52 -11.37 0.05
CA VAL A 62 -7.77 -12.81 0.03
C VAL A 62 -7.05 -13.49 1.18
N ILE A 63 -5.80 -13.15 1.47
CA ILE A 63 -5.06 -13.63 2.64
C ILE A 63 -5.80 -13.23 3.92
N ALA A 64 -6.20 -11.96 4.07
CA ALA A 64 -6.96 -11.52 5.25
C ALA A 64 -8.33 -12.22 5.38
N ALA A 65 -9.01 -12.53 4.28
CA ALA A 65 -10.28 -13.27 4.28
C ALA A 65 -10.07 -14.75 4.59
N VAL A 66 -9.01 -15.35 4.07
CA VAL A 66 -8.59 -16.72 4.37
C VAL A 66 -8.17 -16.83 5.83
N ASP A 67 -7.38 -15.89 6.35
CA ASP A 67 -6.99 -15.80 7.75
C ASP A 67 -8.22 -15.62 8.64
N ALA A 68 -9.15 -14.71 8.30
CA ALA A 68 -10.40 -14.53 9.05
C ALA A 68 -11.31 -15.78 9.03
N THR A 69 -11.25 -16.59 7.98
CA THR A 69 -12.00 -17.85 7.88
C THR A 69 -11.28 -18.98 8.62
N ALA A 70 -9.95 -19.01 8.54
CA ALA A 70 -9.09 -19.97 9.22
C ALA A 70 -9.08 -19.75 10.75
N ASP A 71 -9.19 -18.49 11.18
CA ASP A 71 -9.38 -18.06 12.56
C ASP A 71 -10.80 -18.30 13.08
N GLY A 72 -11.61 -19.12 12.39
CA GLY A 72 -12.97 -19.52 12.74
C GLY A 72 -13.17 -20.02 14.18
N ARG A 73 -13.26 -19.07 15.12
CA ARG A 73 -13.99 -19.13 16.39
C ARG A 73 -14.96 -17.96 16.41
N ASP A 74 -16.06 -18.15 15.70
CA ASP A 74 -17.39 -17.70 16.11
C ASP A 74 -18.38 -18.53 15.28
N ASP A 75 -18.36 -19.84 15.52
CA ASP A 75 -19.59 -20.63 15.44
C ASP A 75 -20.25 -20.52 16.82
N PRO A 76 -21.25 -19.63 17.00
CA PRO A 76 -21.96 -19.49 18.28
C PRO A 76 -22.80 -20.72 18.66
N ASP A 77 -22.83 -21.78 17.82
CA ASP A 77 -23.48 -23.06 18.14
C ASP A 77 -22.51 -24.14 18.63
N LEU A 78 -21.22 -23.83 18.86
CA LEU A 78 -20.26 -24.71 19.54
C LEU A 78 -20.37 -24.67 21.08
N SER A 79 -21.59 -24.62 21.62
CA SER A 79 -21.86 -25.07 22.99
C SER A 79 -22.21 -26.57 22.96
N TRP A 80 -21.20 -27.42 22.93
CA TRP A 80 -21.35 -28.84 23.26
C TRP A 80 -20.86 -29.06 24.69
N GLU A 81 -21.86 -29.18 25.59
CA GLU A 81 -21.83 -29.54 27.02
C GLU A 81 -21.20 -28.56 28.03
#